data_AF-A0A7J0D9C3-F1
#
_entry.id   AF-A0A7J0D9C3-F1
#
_cell.length_a   1.000
_cell.length_b   1.000
_cell.length_c   1.000
_cell.angle_alpha   90.00
_cell.angle_beta   90.00
_cell.angle_gamma   90.00
#
_symmetry.space_group_name_H-M   'P 1'
#
loop_
_entity.id
_entity.type
_entity.pdbx_description
1 polymer ?
#
loop_
_entity_poly.entity_id
_entity_poly.type
_entity_poly.pdbx_seq_one_letter_code
_entity_poly.pdbx_strand_id
1 'polypeptide(L)'
;MMPTSNYFFLFTIFLLRLISETKAAGEPLFIDCPNNTVTYTPNSTYAANLDAVLASLSSNATASAGFHNSTAGRGPPDAAYGLFLCRGDVAPATCQECVTFASTDVVERCPTSKRVTIWYDDCMLRYSNQSIFAVPDLTGGAFLWNTQNVTDVSLFEDVLGGLLRDIVNRASIGDLGKKFATGEANFSSLQSIYALAQCTPDLTTPECNSCLVQANSNFPSCCAEARGARVLFPSCNIRYETYPFYNATAFAAPPPPVPPPPPPSTGNGGLSSQVLIAIIVPICVVILLFIATVSNGEVIAVKRLSRSSGQGAEEFKNEVVLVAKLQHRNLAWNLWRDERPLDLMDPTLEGTYSRNEVIRCIHIALLCVQDDPDNRPTMATVVVMLNSYSVTLSLPQQPAFSTRSRTGLNPPKFLKWDESTSKSMPVSVNSVSITELDPR
;
A
#
# COMPACT_ATOMS: atom_id res chain seq x y z
N MET A 1 42.02 -1.74 -32.60
CA MET A 1 40.56 -1.80 -32.84
C MET A 1 40.06 -3.18 -32.45
N MET A 2 39.00 -3.26 -31.64
CA MET A 2 38.18 -4.45 -31.44
C MET A 2 36.72 -4.07 -31.77
N PRO A 3 35.87 -4.99 -32.24
CA PRO A 3 34.54 -4.66 -32.75
C PRO A 3 33.61 -4.21 -31.62
N THR A 4 33.09 -2.98 -31.72
CA THR A 4 32.12 -2.38 -30.81
C THR A 4 30.80 -3.18 -30.67
N SER A 5 30.50 -4.05 -31.63
CA SER A 5 29.33 -4.92 -31.65
C SER A 5 29.18 -5.80 -30.39
N ASN A 6 30.27 -6.31 -29.81
CA ASN A 6 30.19 -7.15 -28.61
C ASN A 6 29.72 -6.36 -27.37
N TYR A 7 30.18 -5.11 -27.23
CA TYR A 7 29.75 -4.25 -26.12
C TYR A 7 28.28 -3.87 -26.28
N PHE A 8 27.81 -3.59 -27.50
CA PHE A 8 26.39 -3.33 -27.72
C PHE A 8 25.52 -4.54 -27.34
N PHE A 9 25.91 -5.76 -27.75
CA PHE A 9 25.16 -6.97 -27.43
C PHE A 9 25.12 -7.25 -25.91
N LEU A 10 26.26 -7.16 -25.22
CA LEU A 10 26.34 -7.28 -23.76
C LEU A 10 25.55 -6.19 -23.03
N PHE A 11 25.57 -4.95 -23.52
CA PHE A 11 24.79 -3.85 -22.97
C PHE A 11 23.28 -4.06 -23.20
N THR A 12 22.84 -4.59 -24.34
CA THR A 12 21.43 -4.97 -24.53
C THR A 12 21.00 -6.12 -23.61
N ILE A 13 21.87 -7.09 -23.31
CA ILE A 13 21.57 -8.15 -22.33
C ILE A 13 21.50 -7.58 -20.91
N PHE A 14 22.37 -6.63 -20.56
CA PHE A 14 22.34 -5.93 -19.27
C PHE A 14 21.08 -5.05 -19.11
N LEU A 15 20.68 -4.32 -20.16
CA LEU A 15 19.41 -3.58 -20.18
C LEU A 15 18.20 -4.53 -20.12
N LEU A 16 18.21 -5.66 -20.82
CA LEU A 16 17.15 -6.67 -20.70
C LEU A 16 17.08 -7.28 -19.30
N ARG A 17 18.21 -7.42 -18.59
CA ARG A 17 18.22 -7.81 -17.17
C ARG A 17 17.58 -6.73 -16.28
N LEU A 18 17.90 -5.45 -16.50
CA LEU A 18 17.31 -4.32 -15.76
C LEU A 18 15.81 -4.14 -16.03
N ILE A 19 15.37 -4.34 -17.28
CA ILE A 19 13.93 -4.33 -17.66
C ILE A 19 13.22 -5.57 -17.09
N SER A 20 13.95 -6.65 -16.80
CA SER A 20 13.45 -7.86 -16.13
C SER A 20 13.55 -7.82 -14.61
N GLU A 21 13.83 -6.65 -14.00
CA GLU A 21 13.46 -6.45 -12.60
C GLU A 21 11.93 -6.43 -12.51
N THR A 22 11.37 -7.61 -12.23
CA THR A 22 9.96 -7.75 -11.89
C THR A 22 9.62 -6.73 -10.81
N LYS A 23 8.40 -6.18 -10.88
CA LYS A 23 7.93 -5.17 -9.94
C LYS A 23 7.69 -5.83 -8.58
N ALA A 24 8.77 -6.04 -7.82
CA ALA A 24 8.73 -6.55 -6.47
C ALA A 24 7.65 -5.81 -5.68
N ALA A 25 6.78 -6.56 -5.01
CA ALA A 25 5.94 -5.98 -3.98
C ALA A 25 6.86 -5.36 -2.91
N GLY A 26 6.34 -4.42 -2.13
CA GLY A 26 7.15 -3.66 -1.18
C GLY A 26 7.65 -4.50 -0.01
N GLU A 27 7.88 -3.85 1.13
CA GLU A 27 7.78 -4.62 2.37
C GLU A 27 6.31 -5.08 2.54
N PRO A 28 6.06 -6.27 3.07
CA PRO A 28 4.72 -6.66 3.47
C PRO A 28 4.18 -5.70 4.54
N LEU A 29 2.87 -5.45 4.50
CA LEU A 29 2.15 -4.70 5.53
C LEU A 29 2.22 -5.41 6.88
N PHE A 30 2.14 -6.74 6.85
CA PHE A 30 2.31 -7.61 8.00
C PHE A 30 2.66 -9.04 7.56
N ILE A 31 3.28 -9.80 8.46
CA ILE A 31 3.53 -11.24 8.30
C ILE A 31 3.36 -11.95 9.64
N ASP A 32 2.51 -12.97 9.67
CA ASP A 32 2.32 -13.86 10.81
C ASP A 32 3.10 -15.16 10.60
N CYS A 33 4.21 -15.29 11.32
CA CYS A 33 5.00 -16.51 11.40
C CYS A 33 5.13 -16.93 12.87
N PRO A 34 4.29 -17.88 13.34
CA PRO A 34 4.29 -18.33 14.73
C PRO A 34 5.61 -19.00 15.10
N ASN A 35 6.18 -18.61 16.25
CA ASN A 35 7.47 -19.09 16.74
C ASN A 35 7.50 -20.63 16.94
N ASN A 36 8.08 -21.35 15.99
CA ASN A 36 8.61 -22.73 16.08
C ASN A 36 7.69 -23.85 16.62
N THR A 37 6.41 -23.62 16.89
CA THR A 37 5.50 -24.65 17.43
C THR A 37 5.07 -25.69 16.39
N VAL A 38 5.05 -25.34 15.11
CA VAL A 38 4.74 -26.26 14.01
C VAL A 38 5.69 -26.00 12.85
N THR A 39 6.73 -26.83 12.71
CA THR A 39 7.82 -26.65 11.73
C THR A 39 7.99 -27.84 10.79
N TYR A 40 8.75 -27.64 9.71
CA TYR A 40 9.16 -28.69 8.78
C TYR A 40 10.68 -28.71 8.57
N THR A 41 11.21 -29.89 8.29
CA THR A 41 12.61 -30.06 7.86
C THR A 41 12.72 -29.69 6.38
N PRO A 42 13.73 -28.90 5.96
CA PRO A 42 14.08 -28.74 4.55
C PRO A 42 14.23 -30.10 3.84
N ASN A 43 13.87 -30.18 2.57
CA ASN A 43 13.88 -31.40 1.75
C ASN A 43 12.95 -32.54 2.25
N SER A 44 12.01 -32.27 3.17
CA SER A 44 10.95 -33.23 3.54
C SER A 44 9.84 -33.31 2.47
N THR A 45 9.01 -34.36 2.53
CA THR A 45 7.81 -34.50 1.69
C THR A 45 6.88 -33.28 1.81
N TYR A 46 6.74 -32.73 3.03
CA TYR A 46 6.00 -31.49 3.26
C TYR A 46 6.60 -30.30 2.50
N ALA A 47 7.93 -30.15 2.46
CA ALA A 47 8.58 -29.07 1.72
C ALA A 47 8.25 -29.15 0.22
N ALA A 48 8.43 -30.32 -0.39
CA ALA A 48 8.10 -30.53 -1.81
C ALA A 48 6.60 -30.33 -2.12
N ASN A 49 5.71 -30.66 -1.19
CA ASN A 49 4.28 -30.35 -1.30
C ASN A 49 3.99 -28.85 -1.17
N LEU A 50 4.70 -28.14 -0.28
CA LEU A 50 4.58 -26.69 -0.15
C LEU A 50 5.07 -25.97 -1.41
N ASP A 51 6.21 -26.37 -1.97
CA ASP A 51 6.73 -25.84 -3.24
C ASP A 51 5.71 -26.02 -4.38
N ALA A 52 5.08 -27.19 -4.47
CA ALA A 52 4.02 -27.48 -5.44
C ALA A 52 2.77 -26.61 -5.23
N VAL A 53 2.39 -26.32 -3.98
CA VAL A 53 1.30 -25.39 -3.65
C VAL A 53 1.66 -23.96 -4.05
N LEU A 54 2.84 -23.46 -3.70
CA LEU A 54 3.26 -22.09 -4.01
C LEU A 54 3.40 -21.85 -5.54
N ALA A 55 3.90 -22.85 -6.28
CA ALA A 55 3.92 -22.82 -7.75
C ALA A 55 2.50 -22.89 -8.36
N SER A 56 1.57 -23.62 -7.73
CA SER A 56 0.16 -23.67 -8.14
C SER A 56 -0.56 -22.35 -7.88
N LEU A 57 -0.31 -21.67 -6.75
CA LEU A 57 -0.88 -20.36 -6.43
C LEU A 57 -0.41 -19.28 -7.41
N SER A 58 0.90 -19.17 -7.65
CA SER A 58 1.46 -18.16 -8.57
C SER A 58 1.06 -18.36 -10.03
N SER A 59 0.93 -19.60 -10.50
CA SER A 59 0.44 -19.88 -11.86
C SER A 59 -1.07 -19.62 -12.06
N ASN A 60 -1.87 -19.76 -10.99
CA ASN A 60 -3.33 -19.49 -11.02
C ASN A 60 -3.69 -18.04 -10.63
N ALA A 61 -2.71 -17.17 -10.37
CA ALA A 61 -2.93 -15.75 -10.06
C ALA A 61 -3.47 -14.91 -11.24
N THR A 62 -3.68 -15.52 -12.40
CA THR A 62 -4.44 -14.96 -13.53
C THR A 62 -5.96 -15.06 -13.38
N ALA A 63 -6.47 -15.76 -12.35
CA ALA A 63 -7.90 -15.97 -12.12
C ALA A 63 -8.67 -14.65 -11.91
N SER A 64 -9.76 -14.45 -12.67
CA SER A 64 -10.57 -13.22 -12.67
C SER A 64 -11.22 -12.87 -11.32
N ALA A 65 -11.42 -13.86 -10.45
CA ALA A 65 -11.91 -13.68 -9.09
C ALA A 65 -10.85 -13.09 -8.13
N GLY A 66 -9.56 -13.09 -8.49
CA GLY A 66 -8.48 -12.66 -7.60
C GLY A 66 -8.26 -13.60 -6.40
N PHE A 67 -8.65 -14.88 -6.52
CA PHE A 67 -8.52 -15.88 -5.46
C PHE A 67 -8.28 -17.26 -6.08
N HIS A 68 -7.44 -18.07 -5.42
CA HIS A 68 -7.27 -19.50 -5.69
C HIS A 68 -6.85 -20.21 -4.40
N ASN A 69 -7.18 -21.49 -4.30
CA ASN A 69 -6.67 -22.39 -3.27
C ASN A 69 -6.05 -23.65 -3.90
N SER A 70 -5.07 -24.24 -3.23
CA SER A 70 -4.30 -25.38 -3.73
C SER A 70 -3.88 -26.32 -2.60
N THR A 71 -3.67 -27.59 -2.93
CA THR A 71 -3.31 -28.64 -1.96
C THR A 71 -2.40 -29.66 -2.60
N ALA A 72 -1.37 -30.08 -1.88
CA ALA A 72 -0.49 -31.19 -2.24
C ALA A 72 -0.29 -32.12 -1.04
N GLY A 73 -0.02 -33.41 -1.29
CA GLY A 73 0.07 -34.45 -0.26
C GLY A 73 -1.27 -35.13 0.09
N ARG A 74 -1.25 -36.08 1.03
CA ARG A 74 -2.41 -36.90 1.43
C ARG A 74 -2.65 -36.86 2.94
N GLY A 75 -3.10 -35.70 3.43
CA GLY A 75 -3.28 -35.42 4.85
C GLY A 75 -1.97 -35.21 5.64
N PRO A 76 -2.06 -34.92 6.95
CA PRO A 76 -0.89 -34.78 7.82
C PRO A 76 -0.08 -36.09 7.91
N PRO A 77 1.26 -36.03 8.09
CA PRO A 77 2.05 -34.84 8.39
C PRO A 77 2.48 -34.03 7.16
N ASP A 78 2.27 -34.56 5.95
CA ASP A 78 2.93 -34.10 4.72
C ASP A 78 2.06 -33.18 3.85
N ALA A 79 0.75 -33.12 4.05
CA ALA A 79 -0.10 -32.25 3.24
C ALA A 79 0.14 -30.76 3.53
N ALA A 80 0.32 -30.01 2.44
CA ALA A 80 0.34 -28.55 2.43
C ALA A 80 -0.96 -28.03 1.82
N TYR A 81 -1.53 -27.02 2.44
CA TYR A 81 -2.74 -26.31 2.01
C TYR A 81 -2.38 -24.83 1.87
N GLY A 82 -2.73 -24.19 0.76
CA GLY A 82 -2.45 -22.77 0.56
C GLY A 82 -3.52 -22.05 -0.25
N LEU A 83 -3.58 -20.74 -0.09
CA LEU A 83 -4.46 -19.85 -0.84
C LEU A 83 -3.79 -18.48 -1.05
N PHE A 84 -4.31 -17.72 -2.03
CA PHE A 84 -4.05 -16.29 -2.14
C PHE A 84 -5.36 -15.51 -2.28
N LEU A 85 -5.35 -14.25 -1.86
CA LEU A 85 -6.44 -13.30 -2.08
C LEU A 85 -5.86 -11.95 -2.55
N CYS A 86 -6.12 -11.58 -3.80
CA CYS A 86 -5.83 -10.25 -4.33
C CYS A 86 -6.96 -9.27 -3.96
N ARG A 87 -6.60 -8.00 -3.79
CA ARG A 87 -7.56 -6.93 -3.49
C ARG A 87 -8.52 -6.75 -4.68
N GLY A 88 -9.83 -6.63 -4.42
CA GLY A 88 -10.85 -6.84 -5.45
C GLY A 88 -10.79 -5.89 -6.66
N ASP A 89 -10.26 -4.68 -6.50
CA ASP A 89 -10.05 -3.66 -7.54
C ASP A 89 -8.74 -3.81 -8.35
N VAL A 90 -7.85 -4.72 -7.95
CA VAL A 90 -6.53 -4.91 -8.58
C VAL A 90 -6.66 -5.67 -9.89
N ALA A 91 -5.90 -5.24 -10.90
CA ALA A 91 -5.88 -5.87 -12.22
C ALA A 91 -5.18 -7.25 -12.19
N PRO A 92 -5.59 -8.24 -13.01
CA PRO A 92 -5.02 -9.59 -12.98
C PRO A 92 -3.49 -9.65 -13.13
N ALA A 93 -2.88 -8.76 -13.92
CA ALA A 93 -1.42 -8.70 -14.05
C ALA A 93 -0.73 -8.30 -12.73
N THR A 94 -1.24 -7.29 -12.03
CA THR A 94 -0.70 -6.84 -10.73
C THR A 94 -0.99 -7.85 -9.61
N CYS A 95 -2.14 -8.54 -9.67
CA CYS A 95 -2.43 -9.70 -8.82
C CYS A 95 -1.38 -10.81 -9.04
N GLN A 96 -1.08 -11.14 -10.30
CA GLN A 96 -0.06 -12.12 -10.66
C GLN A 96 1.35 -11.72 -10.20
N GLU A 97 1.78 -10.47 -10.43
CA GLU A 97 3.04 -9.94 -9.91
C GLU A 97 3.13 -10.09 -8.38
N CYS A 98 2.10 -9.68 -7.65
CA CYS A 98 2.05 -9.72 -6.19
C CYS A 98 2.09 -11.16 -5.65
N VAL A 99 1.29 -12.08 -6.20
CA VAL A 99 1.23 -13.49 -5.74
C VAL A 99 2.50 -14.26 -6.11
N THR A 100 3.09 -14.00 -7.28
CA THR A 100 4.38 -14.59 -7.67
C THR A 100 5.49 -14.15 -6.72
N PHE A 101 5.55 -12.86 -6.35
CA PHE A 101 6.52 -12.36 -5.37
C PHE A 101 6.26 -12.90 -3.96
N ALA A 102 5.01 -12.91 -3.50
CA ALA A 102 4.64 -13.45 -2.20
C ALA A 102 4.96 -14.95 -2.07
N SER A 103 4.88 -15.71 -3.17
CA SER A 103 5.22 -17.14 -3.19
C SER A 103 6.72 -17.42 -2.95
N THR A 104 7.60 -16.46 -3.24
CA THR A 104 9.05 -16.57 -2.95
C THR A 104 9.42 -15.91 -1.62
N ASP A 105 8.94 -14.70 -1.36
CA ASP A 105 9.27 -13.93 -0.14
C ASP A 105 8.81 -14.66 1.15
N VAL A 106 7.67 -15.35 1.12
CA VAL A 106 7.11 -16.04 2.29
C VAL A 106 8.04 -17.14 2.84
N VAL A 107 8.77 -17.85 1.97
CA VAL A 107 9.73 -18.90 2.38
C VAL A 107 11.11 -18.33 2.71
N GLU A 108 11.48 -17.18 2.15
CA GLU A 108 12.70 -16.47 2.57
C GLU A 108 12.57 -15.88 3.97
N ARG A 109 11.41 -15.27 4.29
CA ARG A 109 11.16 -14.69 5.62
C ARG A 109 10.90 -15.74 6.70
N CYS A 110 10.26 -16.87 6.36
CA CYS A 110 9.79 -17.85 7.34
C CYS A 110 10.14 -19.31 6.99
N PRO A 111 11.45 -19.64 6.84
CA PRO A 111 11.97 -20.81 6.09
C PRO A 111 11.69 -22.21 6.66
N THR A 112 11.04 -22.32 7.82
CA THR A 112 10.74 -23.61 8.46
C THR A 112 9.33 -23.69 9.04
N SER A 113 8.50 -22.64 8.95
CA SER A 113 7.16 -22.65 9.55
C SER A 113 6.18 -23.44 8.67
N LYS A 114 5.38 -24.33 9.28
CA LYS A 114 4.27 -25.02 8.60
C LYS A 114 2.99 -24.18 8.48
N ARG A 115 2.95 -22.98 9.05
CA ARG A 115 1.80 -22.05 8.99
C ARG A 115 2.31 -20.63 8.83
N VAL A 116 1.95 -19.95 7.75
CA VAL A 116 2.31 -18.53 7.51
C VAL A 116 1.17 -17.80 6.83
N THR A 117 0.96 -16.54 7.20
CA THR A 117 0.12 -15.59 6.45
C THR A 117 0.94 -14.32 6.18
N ILE A 118 1.01 -13.86 4.93
CA ILE A 118 1.72 -12.64 4.53
C ILE A 118 0.77 -11.71 3.77
N TRP A 119 0.77 -10.42 4.11
CA TRP A 119 -0.10 -9.41 3.52
C TRP A 119 0.72 -8.29 2.86
N TYR A 120 0.44 -8.02 1.58
CA TYR A 120 0.80 -6.81 0.86
C TYR A 120 -0.45 -5.95 0.65
N ASP A 121 -0.32 -4.77 0.04
CA ASP A 121 -1.49 -3.91 -0.22
C ASP A 121 -2.37 -4.43 -1.37
N ASP A 122 -1.78 -5.12 -2.35
CA ASP A 122 -2.48 -5.66 -3.52
C ASP A 122 -2.87 -7.13 -3.39
N CYS A 123 -2.24 -7.91 -2.50
CA CYS A 123 -2.56 -9.32 -2.26
C CYS A 123 -2.15 -9.84 -0.87
N MET A 124 -2.78 -10.92 -0.44
CA MET A 124 -2.40 -11.77 0.69
C MET A 124 -2.10 -13.19 0.18
N LEU A 125 -1.12 -13.86 0.78
CA LEU A 125 -0.84 -15.28 0.57
C LEU A 125 -0.79 -16.01 1.92
N ARG A 126 -1.35 -17.22 1.98
CA ARG A 126 -1.40 -18.03 3.19
C ARG A 126 -1.10 -19.50 2.90
N TYR A 127 -0.40 -20.17 3.80
CA TYR A 127 -0.32 -21.63 3.80
C TYR A 127 -0.34 -22.24 5.21
N SER A 128 -0.65 -23.54 5.28
CA SER A 128 -0.84 -24.32 6.50
C SER A 128 -0.55 -25.82 6.24
N ASN A 129 -0.32 -26.60 7.31
CA ASN A 129 -0.32 -28.07 7.29
C ASN A 129 -1.67 -28.69 7.71
N GLN A 130 -2.70 -27.87 7.85
CA GLN A 130 -4.10 -28.24 8.06
C GLN A 130 -4.96 -27.48 7.04
N SER A 131 -6.16 -27.98 6.72
CA SER A 131 -7.07 -27.27 5.83
C SER A 131 -7.42 -25.89 6.40
N ILE A 132 -7.36 -24.87 5.54
CA ILE A 132 -7.66 -23.46 5.87
C ILE A 132 -8.76 -22.90 4.96
N PHE A 133 -9.51 -23.76 4.27
CA PHE A 133 -10.53 -23.37 3.28
C PHE A 133 -11.94 -23.47 3.87
N ALA A 134 -12.82 -22.56 3.44
CA ALA A 134 -14.23 -22.50 3.81
C ALA A 134 -14.48 -22.50 5.34
N VAL A 135 -13.57 -21.86 6.09
CA VAL A 135 -13.68 -21.66 7.55
C VAL A 135 -13.20 -20.23 7.88
N PRO A 136 -13.98 -19.40 8.60
CA PRO A 136 -13.53 -18.11 9.08
C PRO A 136 -12.38 -18.24 10.08
N ASP A 137 -11.28 -17.52 9.83
CA ASP A 137 -10.13 -17.47 10.71
C ASP A 137 -9.65 -16.01 10.89
N LEU A 138 -9.45 -15.66 12.17
CA LEU A 138 -8.99 -14.35 12.66
C LEU A 138 -7.58 -14.44 13.29
N THR A 139 -7.01 -15.65 13.37
CA THR A 139 -5.80 -15.98 14.12
C THR A 139 -4.56 -15.38 13.46
N GLY A 140 -3.74 -14.68 14.25
CA GLY A 140 -2.53 -14.02 13.72
C GLY A 140 -2.83 -12.80 12.86
N GLY A 141 -4.01 -12.19 13.01
CA GLY A 141 -4.34 -10.93 12.37
C GLY A 141 -3.53 -9.74 12.89
N ALA A 142 -3.59 -8.64 12.14
CA ALA A 142 -2.92 -7.39 12.47
C ALA A 142 -3.86 -6.18 12.41
N PHE A 143 -3.50 -5.19 13.21
CA PHE A 143 -4.15 -3.89 13.33
C PHE A 143 -3.16 -2.83 12.90
N LEU A 144 -3.52 -2.01 11.93
CA LEU A 144 -2.67 -0.96 11.35
C LEU A 144 -3.47 0.33 11.32
N TRP A 145 -2.97 1.42 11.90
CA TRP A 145 -3.70 2.70 11.94
C TRP A 145 -2.79 3.91 11.82
N ASN A 146 -3.38 5.01 11.36
CA ASN A 146 -2.74 6.32 11.32
C ASN A 146 -2.59 6.83 12.77
N THR A 147 -1.40 7.29 13.14
CA THR A 147 -1.13 7.83 14.49
C THR A 147 -1.65 9.25 14.70
N GLN A 148 -2.42 9.78 13.74
CA GLN A 148 -3.03 11.10 13.78
C GLN A 148 -4.56 10.97 13.82
N ASN A 149 -5.19 11.73 14.70
CA ASN A 149 -6.62 11.64 14.99
C ASN A 149 -7.43 12.60 14.10
N VAL A 150 -8.73 12.32 13.95
CA VAL A 150 -9.69 13.23 13.32
C VAL A 150 -10.06 14.37 14.26
N THR A 151 -10.49 15.52 13.71
CA THR A 151 -10.84 16.71 14.50
C THR A 151 -12.29 16.72 14.99
N ASP A 152 -13.22 16.14 14.22
CA ASP A 152 -14.62 15.94 14.62
C ASP A 152 -14.88 14.44 14.77
N VAL A 153 -14.55 13.92 15.95
CA VAL A 153 -14.65 12.49 16.28
C VAL A 153 -16.09 12.00 16.12
N SER A 154 -17.05 12.74 16.69
CA SER A 154 -18.48 12.39 16.66
C SER A 154 -19.03 12.21 15.24
N LEU A 155 -18.83 13.21 14.37
CA LEU A 155 -19.35 13.17 13.01
C LEU A 155 -18.62 12.12 12.16
N PHE A 156 -17.32 11.95 12.38
CA PHE A 156 -16.53 10.92 11.69
C PHE A 156 -16.96 9.51 12.08
N GLU A 157 -17.15 9.22 13.37
CA GLU A 157 -17.56 7.89 13.84
C GLU A 157 -18.99 7.52 13.40
N ASP A 158 -19.95 8.46 13.41
CA ASP A 158 -21.30 8.22 12.89
C ASP A 158 -21.29 7.92 11.37
N VAL A 159 -20.57 8.72 10.57
CA VAL A 159 -20.46 8.51 9.12
C VAL A 159 -19.70 7.23 8.80
N LEU A 160 -18.60 6.95 9.50
CA LEU A 160 -17.81 5.72 9.35
C LEU A 160 -18.63 4.49 9.72
N GLY A 161 -19.32 4.49 10.87
CA GLY A 161 -20.18 3.38 11.30
C GLY A 161 -21.32 3.09 10.33
N GLY A 162 -21.91 4.14 9.74
CA GLY A 162 -22.86 4.02 8.63
C GLY A 162 -22.25 3.36 7.39
N LEU A 163 -21.09 3.86 6.93
CA LEU A 163 -20.39 3.41 5.73
C LEU A 163 -19.87 1.95 5.85
N LEU A 164 -19.22 1.63 6.96
CA LEU A 164 -18.66 0.30 7.21
C LEU A 164 -19.77 -0.77 7.25
N ARG A 165 -20.91 -0.47 7.88
CA ARG A 165 -22.07 -1.39 7.91
C ARG A 165 -22.62 -1.69 6.51
N ASP A 166 -22.63 -0.72 5.60
CA ASP A 166 -23.07 -0.95 4.21
C ASP A 166 -22.07 -1.82 3.42
N ILE A 167 -20.79 -1.45 3.38
CA ILE A 167 -19.78 -2.22 2.63
C ILE A 167 -19.62 -3.63 3.17
N VAL A 168 -19.76 -3.85 4.48
CA VAL A 168 -19.73 -5.19 5.08
C VAL A 168 -20.86 -6.07 4.54
N ASN A 169 -22.08 -5.54 4.45
CA ASN A 169 -23.21 -6.27 3.88
C ASN A 169 -23.02 -6.55 2.38
N ARG A 170 -22.57 -5.56 1.59
CA ARG A 170 -22.32 -5.74 0.15
C ARG A 170 -21.19 -6.76 -0.13
N ALA A 171 -20.07 -6.68 0.60
CA ALA A 171 -18.97 -7.64 0.50
C ALA A 171 -19.39 -9.06 0.91
N SER A 172 -20.29 -9.20 1.91
CA SER A 172 -20.79 -10.51 2.37
C SER A 172 -21.55 -11.27 1.27
N ILE A 173 -22.42 -10.55 0.54
CA ILE A 173 -23.18 -11.09 -0.58
C ILE A 173 -22.22 -11.45 -1.72
N GLY A 174 -21.38 -10.51 -2.14
CA GLY A 174 -20.25 -10.74 -3.03
C GLY A 174 -20.62 -10.86 -4.50
N ASP A 175 -20.86 -9.72 -5.15
CA ASP A 175 -21.03 -9.64 -6.60
C ASP A 175 -19.84 -10.28 -7.35
N LEU A 176 -20.16 -11.02 -8.42
CA LEU A 176 -19.21 -11.79 -9.24
C LEU A 176 -18.32 -12.77 -8.44
N GLY A 177 -18.70 -13.12 -7.21
CA GLY A 177 -17.96 -14.04 -6.33
C GLY A 177 -16.71 -13.44 -5.67
N LYS A 178 -16.36 -12.16 -5.92
CA LYS A 178 -15.16 -11.53 -5.37
C LYS A 178 -15.21 -11.24 -3.86
N LYS A 179 -16.41 -11.26 -3.26
CA LYS A 179 -16.69 -10.89 -1.84
C LYS A 179 -15.98 -9.61 -1.40
N PHE A 180 -16.12 -8.59 -2.24
CA PHE A 180 -15.44 -7.30 -2.13
C PHE A 180 -16.46 -6.17 -2.28
N ALA A 181 -16.34 -5.12 -1.48
CA ALA A 181 -17.09 -3.89 -1.67
C ALA A 181 -16.28 -2.66 -1.22
N THR A 182 -16.43 -1.58 -1.97
CA THR A 182 -15.92 -0.23 -1.64
C THR A 182 -17.08 0.72 -1.33
N GLY A 183 -16.78 1.80 -0.62
CA GLY A 183 -17.71 2.87 -0.33
C GLY A 183 -17.00 4.18 0.00
N GLU A 184 -17.65 5.29 -0.32
CA GLU A 184 -17.18 6.65 -0.08
C GLU A 184 -18.29 7.43 0.63
N ALA A 185 -17.95 8.24 1.63
CA ALA A 185 -18.90 9.13 2.31
C ALA A 185 -18.23 10.44 2.73
N ASN A 186 -18.89 11.57 2.51
CA ASN A 186 -18.38 12.88 2.93
C ASN A 186 -18.79 13.15 4.38
N PHE A 187 -17.81 13.49 5.23
CA PHE A 187 -18.07 13.89 6.62
C PHE A 187 -17.82 15.40 6.84
N SER A 188 -17.14 16.07 5.92
CA SER A 188 -17.13 17.54 5.84
C SER A 188 -17.23 18.01 4.39
N SER A 189 -17.24 19.33 4.16
CA SER A 189 -17.28 19.92 2.81
C SER A 189 -16.00 19.72 1.99
N LEU A 190 -14.91 19.28 2.63
CA LEU A 190 -13.59 19.09 2.01
C LEU A 190 -12.95 17.73 2.33
N GLN A 191 -13.60 16.88 3.13
CA GLN A 191 -13.03 15.60 3.60
C GLN A 191 -14.04 14.46 3.46
N SER A 192 -13.52 13.34 2.93
CA SER A 192 -14.28 12.13 2.61
C SER A 192 -13.61 10.92 3.24
N ILE A 193 -14.42 9.96 3.68
CA ILE A 193 -13.99 8.64 4.14
C ILE A 193 -14.05 7.70 2.94
N TYR A 194 -12.91 7.09 2.60
CA TYR A 194 -12.81 6.00 1.64
C TYR A 194 -12.70 4.69 2.42
N ALA A 195 -13.49 3.68 2.08
CA ALA A 195 -13.47 2.42 2.78
C ALA A 195 -13.66 1.21 1.84
N LEU A 196 -13.09 0.06 2.24
CA LEU A 196 -13.36 -1.23 1.63
C LEU A 196 -13.49 -2.35 2.66
N ALA A 197 -14.21 -3.39 2.29
CA ALA A 197 -14.36 -4.65 3.01
C ALA A 197 -14.19 -5.82 2.03
N GLN A 198 -13.48 -6.87 2.44
CA GLN A 198 -13.26 -8.06 1.62
C GLN A 198 -13.17 -9.35 2.45
N CYS A 199 -13.68 -10.45 1.91
CA CYS A 199 -13.45 -11.81 2.42
C CYS A 199 -12.71 -12.69 1.41
N THR A 200 -12.22 -13.85 1.85
CA THR A 200 -11.89 -14.93 0.91
C THR A 200 -13.19 -15.47 0.27
N PRO A 201 -13.25 -15.60 -1.08
CA PRO A 201 -14.41 -16.12 -1.82
C PRO A 201 -14.97 -17.49 -1.40
N ASP A 202 -14.20 -18.30 -0.68
CA ASP A 202 -14.59 -19.64 -0.24
C ASP A 202 -15.48 -19.68 1.01
N LEU A 203 -15.66 -18.56 1.72
CA LEU A 203 -16.64 -18.43 2.81
C LEU A 203 -18.09 -18.33 2.28
N THR A 204 -19.06 -18.88 2.99
CA THR A 204 -20.47 -18.55 2.73
C THR A 204 -20.78 -17.08 3.07
N THR A 205 -21.95 -16.58 2.66
CA THR A 205 -22.43 -15.23 2.99
C THR A 205 -22.46 -14.94 4.51
N PRO A 206 -23.06 -15.77 5.39
CA PRO A 206 -23.07 -15.50 6.83
C PRO A 206 -21.68 -15.63 7.48
N GLU A 207 -20.81 -16.51 6.98
CA GLU A 207 -19.44 -16.66 7.46
C GLU A 207 -18.58 -15.43 7.16
N CYS A 208 -18.67 -14.91 5.93
CA CYS A 208 -18.03 -13.66 5.55
C CYS A 208 -18.59 -12.47 6.36
N ASN A 209 -19.91 -12.39 6.54
CA ASN A 209 -20.53 -11.34 7.36
C ASN A 209 -20.05 -11.40 8.80
N SER A 210 -20.00 -12.59 9.41
CA SER A 210 -19.48 -12.80 10.77
C SER A 210 -18.00 -12.41 10.90
N CYS A 211 -17.16 -12.75 9.92
CA CYS A 211 -15.76 -12.34 9.89
C CYS A 211 -15.62 -10.81 9.83
N LEU A 212 -16.35 -10.16 8.91
CA LEU A 212 -16.31 -8.72 8.71
C LEU A 212 -16.91 -7.92 9.87
N VAL A 213 -17.98 -8.40 10.51
CA VAL A 213 -18.54 -7.78 11.72
C VAL A 213 -17.52 -7.83 12.87
N GLN A 214 -16.79 -8.95 13.03
CA GLN A 214 -15.71 -9.07 14.01
C GLN A 214 -14.49 -8.19 13.67
N ALA A 215 -14.15 -8.01 12.39
CA ALA A 215 -13.16 -7.02 11.97
C ALA A 215 -13.61 -5.60 12.35
N ASN A 216 -14.86 -5.24 12.04
CA ASN A 216 -15.42 -3.94 12.35
C ASN A 216 -15.46 -3.64 13.86
N SER A 217 -15.77 -4.63 14.71
CA SER A 217 -15.84 -4.44 16.17
C SER A 217 -14.48 -4.20 16.84
N ASN A 218 -13.36 -4.31 16.12
CA ASN A 218 -12.03 -3.98 16.66
C ASN A 218 -11.66 -2.50 16.54
N PHE A 219 -12.29 -1.71 15.64
CA PHE A 219 -11.90 -0.30 15.46
C PHE A 219 -11.92 0.53 16.77
N PRO A 220 -12.96 0.45 17.63
CA PRO A 220 -13.01 1.22 18.88
C PRO A 220 -11.94 0.87 19.93
N SER A 221 -11.28 -0.29 19.83
CA SER A 221 -10.25 -0.74 20.77
C SER A 221 -8.83 -0.68 20.20
N CYS A 222 -8.68 -0.84 18.89
CA CYS A 222 -7.40 -0.74 18.18
C CYS A 222 -6.98 0.71 17.92
N CYS A 223 -7.95 1.56 17.57
CA CYS A 223 -7.70 2.71 16.72
C CYS A 223 -8.89 3.69 16.71
N ALA A 224 -9.49 3.92 17.89
CA ALA A 224 -10.44 5.01 18.09
C ALA A 224 -9.84 6.36 17.67
N GLU A 225 -10.68 7.28 17.19
CA GLU A 225 -10.31 8.61 16.68
C GLU A 225 -9.34 8.64 15.47
N ALA A 226 -8.74 7.53 15.02
CA ALA A 226 -7.71 7.54 13.97
C ALA A 226 -8.26 7.97 12.60
N ARG A 227 -7.53 8.80 11.84
CA ARG A 227 -7.96 9.24 10.48
C ARG A 227 -7.81 8.17 9.37
N GLY A 228 -7.46 6.95 9.74
CA GLY A 228 -7.34 5.81 8.83
C GLY A 228 -6.92 4.56 9.59
N ALA A 229 -7.55 3.43 9.33
CA ALA A 229 -7.19 2.15 9.94
C ALA A 229 -7.54 0.95 9.07
N ARG A 230 -6.83 -0.16 9.30
CA ARG A 230 -7.03 -1.45 8.66
C ARG A 230 -7.00 -2.57 9.71
N VAL A 231 -7.97 -3.47 9.62
CA VAL A 231 -7.95 -4.77 10.30
C VAL A 231 -7.68 -5.85 9.26
N LEU A 232 -6.58 -6.58 9.44
CA LEU A 232 -6.16 -7.69 8.59
C LEU A 232 -6.40 -9.01 9.33
N PHE A 233 -7.37 -9.80 8.88
CA PHE A 233 -7.52 -11.20 9.29
C PHE A 233 -7.23 -12.15 8.11
N PRO A 234 -6.89 -13.42 8.39
CA PRO A 234 -6.66 -14.42 7.34
C PRO A 234 -7.84 -14.63 6.37
N SER A 235 -9.09 -14.58 6.85
CA SER A 235 -10.27 -14.82 6.01
C SER A 235 -11.05 -13.57 5.60
N CYS A 236 -10.72 -12.39 6.17
CA CYS A 236 -11.33 -11.11 5.78
C CYS A 236 -10.49 -9.90 6.18
N ASN A 237 -10.72 -8.74 5.57
CA ASN A 237 -10.13 -7.47 5.98
C ASN A 237 -11.08 -6.29 5.75
N ILE A 238 -10.89 -5.23 6.53
CA ILE A 238 -11.57 -3.93 6.36
C ILE A 238 -10.51 -2.83 6.44
N ARG A 239 -10.60 -1.82 5.57
CA ARG A 239 -9.77 -0.61 5.58
C ARG A 239 -10.64 0.62 5.45
N TYR A 240 -10.31 1.69 6.18
CA TYR A 240 -10.74 3.04 5.87
C TYR A 240 -9.57 4.03 5.92
N GLU A 241 -9.66 5.12 5.16
CA GLU A 241 -8.69 6.22 5.11
C GLU A 241 -9.41 7.52 4.72
N THR A 242 -8.84 8.69 5.01
CA THR A 242 -9.33 10.00 4.50
C THR A 242 -8.81 10.37 3.10
N TYR A 243 -8.24 9.42 2.35
CA TYR A 243 -7.74 9.62 0.98
C TYR A 243 -8.05 8.40 0.08
N PRO A 244 -8.19 8.55 -1.24
CA PRO A 244 -8.45 7.42 -2.14
C PRO A 244 -7.28 6.42 -2.20
N PHE A 245 -7.56 5.13 -2.05
CA PHE A 245 -6.55 4.05 -2.11
C PHE A 245 -6.98 2.81 -2.94
N TYR A 246 -8.14 2.86 -3.59
CA TYR A 246 -8.65 1.79 -4.46
C TYR A 246 -9.09 2.36 -5.82
N ASN A 247 -9.08 1.53 -6.86
CA ASN A 247 -9.52 1.93 -8.20
C ASN A 247 -11.06 1.88 -8.33
N ALA A 248 -11.74 2.98 -7.98
CA ALA A 248 -13.19 3.12 -8.11
C ALA A 248 -13.72 2.84 -9.53
N THR A 249 -12.91 3.09 -10.57
CA THR A 249 -13.24 2.85 -11.98
C THR A 249 -13.41 1.36 -12.32
N ALA A 250 -12.88 0.43 -11.52
CA ALA A 250 -12.95 -1.01 -11.79
C ALA A 250 -14.37 -1.61 -11.70
N PHE A 251 -15.31 -0.90 -11.08
CA PHE A 251 -16.69 -1.35 -10.85
C PHE A 251 -17.76 -0.33 -11.25
N ALA A 252 -17.37 0.79 -11.88
CA ALA A 252 -18.33 1.76 -12.39
C ALA A 252 -19.09 1.16 -13.60
N ALA A 253 -20.42 1.24 -13.58
CA ALA A 253 -21.21 0.98 -14.78
C ALA A 253 -20.80 1.96 -15.89
N PRO A 254 -20.78 1.54 -17.18
CA PRO A 254 -20.44 2.45 -18.27
C PRO A 254 -21.42 3.64 -18.26
N PRO A 255 -20.92 4.88 -18.43
CA PRO A 255 -21.78 6.06 -18.42
C PRO A 255 -22.85 5.92 -19.52
N PRO A 256 -24.09 6.42 -19.29
CA PRO A 256 -25.13 6.38 -20.30
C PRO A 256 -24.64 7.07 -21.58
N PRO A 257 -25.03 6.58 -22.77
CA PRO A 257 -24.50 7.06 -24.04
C PRO A 257 -24.75 8.56 -24.19
N VAL A 258 -23.68 9.34 -24.11
CA VAL A 258 -23.72 10.81 -24.23
C VAL A 258 -24.29 11.14 -25.62
N PRO A 259 -25.32 12.00 -25.73
CA PRO A 259 -25.86 12.39 -27.03
C PRO A 259 -24.75 13.02 -27.89
N PRO A 260 -24.75 12.78 -29.21
CA PRO A 260 -23.67 13.23 -30.08
C PRO A 260 -23.52 14.76 -30.01
N PRO A 261 -22.29 15.29 -29.89
CA PRO A 261 -22.08 16.72 -29.83
C PRO A 261 -22.55 17.39 -31.13
N PRO A 262 -23.05 18.64 -31.06
CA PRO A 262 -23.42 19.39 -32.26
C PRO A 262 -22.20 19.55 -33.18
N PRO A 263 -22.39 19.59 -34.52
CA PRO A 263 -21.29 19.65 -35.47
C PRO A 263 -20.44 20.91 -35.24
N PRO A 264 -19.10 20.81 -35.30
CA PRO A 264 -18.23 21.93 -35.01
C PRO A 264 -18.42 23.05 -36.01
N SER A 265 -18.72 24.25 -35.51
CA SER A 265 -18.71 25.47 -36.33
C SER A 265 -17.28 25.78 -36.78
N THR A 266 -17.09 26.04 -38.07
CA THR A 266 -15.76 26.20 -38.70
C THR A 266 -15.15 27.58 -38.41
N GLY A 267 -14.94 27.90 -37.13
CA GLY A 267 -14.27 29.11 -36.67
C GLY A 267 -12.77 29.07 -36.98
N ASN A 268 -12.37 29.59 -38.14
CA ASN A 268 -10.98 29.61 -38.60
C ASN A 268 -10.14 30.69 -37.88
N GLY A 269 -9.99 30.54 -36.56
CA GLY A 269 -9.30 31.48 -35.68
C GLY A 269 -7.81 31.19 -35.56
N GLY A 270 -6.99 31.79 -36.43
CA GLY A 270 -5.54 31.78 -36.27
C GLY A 270 -5.09 32.46 -34.97
N LEU A 271 -4.17 31.84 -34.24
CA LEU A 271 -3.64 32.39 -32.98
C LEU A 271 -2.98 33.76 -33.22
N SER A 272 -3.37 34.76 -32.44
CA SER A 272 -2.82 36.12 -32.53
C SER A 272 -1.30 36.13 -32.34
N SER A 273 -0.60 36.93 -33.14
CA SER A 273 0.86 37.07 -33.10
C SER A 273 1.38 37.45 -31.69
N GLN A 274 0.60 38.17 -30.89
CA GLN A 274 0.98 38.50 -29.51
C GLN A 274 1.00 37.27 -28.58
N VAL A 275 0.11 36.29 -28.78
CA VAL A 275 0.14 35.01 -28.05
C VAL A 275 1.37 34.19 -28.46
N LEU A 276 1.71 34.21 -29.76
CA LEU A 276 2.90 33.54 -30.27
C LEU A 276 4.19 34.15 -29.66
N ILE A 277 4.28 35.48 -29.56
CA ILE A 277 5.40 36.19 -28.92
C ILE A 277 5.48 35.84 -27.42
N ALA A 278 4.35 35.82 -26.71
CA ALA A 278 4.29 35.49 -25.29
C ALA A 278 4.74 34.05 -24.97
N ILE A 279 4.65 33.12 -25.94
CA ILE A 279 5.14 31.74 -25.81
C ILE A 279 6.60 31.62 -26.29
N ILE A 280 6.95 32.27 -27.40
CA ILE A 280 8.30 32.17 -27.98
C ILE A 280 9.35 32.88 -27.12
N VAL A 281 9.07 34.07 -26.57
CA VAL A 281 10.08 34.83 -25.82
C VAL A 281 10.58 34.08 -24.58
N PRO A 282 9.74 33.52 -23.69
CA PRO A 282 10.22 32.68 -22.59
C PRO A 282 11.01 31.45 -23.06
N ILE A 283 10.55 30.78 -24.13
CA ILE A 283 11.25 29.61 -24.70
C ILE A 283 12.63 30.00 -25.24
N CYS A 284 12.75 31.13 -25.94
CA CYS A 284 14.03 31.64 -26.43
C CYS A 284 14.96 32.08 -25.29
N VAL A 285 14.44 32.69 -24.22
CA VAL A 285 15.24 33.03 -23.03
C VAL A 285 15.76 31.77 -22.34
N VAL A 286 14.90 30.76 -22.13
CA VAL A 286 15.32 29.46 -21.56
C VAL A 286 16.35 28.77 -22.45
N ILE A 287 16.15 28.75 -23.78
CA ILE A 287 17.12 28.18 -24.73
C ILE A 287 18.46 28.94 -24.70
N LEU A 288 18.46 30.27 -24.62
CA LEU A 288 19.70 31.06 -24.56
C LEU A 288 20.44 30.85 -23.23
N LEU A 289 19.72 30.72 -22.11
CA LEU A 289 20.32 30.36 -20.81
C LEU A 289 20.90 28.94 -20.84
N PHE A 290 20.23 27.97 -21.49
CA PHE A 290 20.74 26.61 -21.69
C PHE A 290 21.87 26.50 -22.72
N ILE A 291 22.06 27.48 -23.60
CA ILE A 291 23.20 27.53 -24.53
C ILE A 291 24.40 28.22 -23.87
N ALA A 292 24.17 29.23 -23.03
CA ALA A 292 25.22 29.93 -22.29
C ALA A 292 26.01 29.00 -21.33
N THR A 293 25.38 27.93 -20.84
CA THR A 293 26.00 26.90 -19.98
C THR A 293 26.71 25.77 -20.73
N VAL A 294 26.66 25.74 -22.08
CA VAL A 294 27.20 24.64 -22.92
C VAL A 294 28.52 25.01 -23.62
N SER A 295 29.07 26.21 -23.34
CA SER A 295 30.27 26.76 -23.99
C SER A 295 31.58 25.99 -23.79
N ASN A 296 31.64 25.02 -22.86
CA ASN A 296 32.84 24.22 -22.57
C ASN A 296 32.92 22.85 -23.31
N GLY A 297 31.98 22.54 -24.20
CA GLY A 297 32.19 21.54 -25.27
C GLY A 297 32.12 20.05 -24.89
N GLU A 298 31.72 19.69 -23.66
CA GLU A 298 31.54 18.29 -23.25
C GLU A 298 30.11 17.77 -23.53
N VAL A 299 30.00 16.52 -24.00
CA VAL A 299 28.73 15.95 -24.47
C VAL A 299 27.99 15.23 -23.32
N ILE A 300 27.25 15.99 -22.52
CA ILE A 300 26.35 15.41 -21.51
C ILE A 300 25.08 14.86 -22.19
N ALA A 301 24.86 13.55 -22.07
CA ALA A 301 23.73 12.85 -22.68
C ALA A 301 22.41 13.04 -21.92
N VAL A 302 21.84 14.25 -21.94
CA VAL A 302 20.48 14.49 -21.42
C VAL A 302 19.44 13.89 -22.37
N LYS A 303 18.58 13.01 -21.84
CA LYS A 303 17.54 12.24 -22.53
C LYS A 303 16.47 13.16 -23.17
N ARG A 304 16.75 13.69 -24.38
CA ARG A 304 15.81 14.53 -25.14
C ARG A 304 14.55 13.75 -25.51
N LEU A 305 13.44 14.04 -24.84
CA LEU A 305 12.11 13.63 -25.29
C LEU A 305 11.82 14.24 -26.68
N SER A 306 11.44 13.38 -27.63
CA SER A 306 10.97 13.80 -28.94
C SER A 306 9.63 14.53 -28.82
N ARG A 307 9.42 15.58 -29.63
CA ARG A 307 8.15 16.33 -29.72
C ARG A 307 6.93 15.47 -30.10
N SER A 308 7.14 14.22 -30.51
CA SER A 308 6.09 13.28 -30.90
C SER A 308 5.94 12.06 -29.96
N SER A 309 6.66 12.01 -28.83
CA SER A 309 6.62 10.86 -27.92
C SER A 309 5.73 11.12 -26.71
N GLY A 310 4.64 10.36 -26.57
CA GLY A 310 3.75 10.39 -25.40
C GLY A 310 4.28 9.63 -24.17
N GLN A 311 5.54 9.21 -24.20
CA GLN A 311 6.10 8.18 -23.31
C GLN A 311 6.72 8.75 -22.02
N GLY A 312 7.18 10.01 -22.06
CA GLY A 312 8.02 10.60 -21.01
C GLY A 312 7.40 10.72 -19.62
N ALA A 313 6.07 10.72 -19.50
CA ALA A 313 5.39 10.80 -18.20
C ALA A 313 5.48 9.47 -17.41
N GLU A 314 5.29 8.33 -18.08
CA GLU A 314 5.45 7.01 -17.45
C GLU A 314 6.94 6.66 -17.26
N GLU A 315 7.81 7.10 -18.17
CA GLU A 315 9.26 6.93 -18.02
C GLU A 315 9.80 7.73 -16.82
N PHE A 316 9.38 8.98 -16.64
CA PHE A 316 9.73 9.78 -15.46
C PHE A 316 9.16 9.19 -14.17
N LYS A 317 7.91 8.71 -14.16
CA LYS A 317 7.34 7.96 -13.02
C LYS A 317 8.19 6.74 -12.68
N ASN A 318 8.58 5.94 -13.68
CA ASN A 318 9.37 4.73 -13.47
C ASN A 318 10.76 5.06 -12.91
N GLU A 319 11.44 6.09 -13.43
CA GLU A 319 12.73 6.54 -12.92
C GLU A 319 12.62 7.05 -11.47
N VAL A 320 11.59 7.84 -11.14
CA VAL A 320 11.30 8.30 -9.76
C VAL A 320 10.94 7.14 -8.83
N VAL A 321 10.14 6.17 -9.28
CA VAL A 321 9.79 4.96 -8.51
C VAL A 321 11.00 4.06 -8.29
N LEU A 322 11.92 3.96 -9.25
CA LEU A 322 13.16 3.19 -9.12
C LEU A 322 14.09 3.84 -8.08
N VAL A 323 14.25 5.18 -8.12
CA VAL A 323 14.99 5.93 -7.09
C VAL A 323 14.34 5.77 -5.71
N ALA A 324 13.01 5.80 -5.62
CA ALA A 324 12.27 5.57 -4.38
C ALA A 324 12.35 4.11 -3.86
N LYS A 325 12.73 3.15 -4.70
CA LYS A 325 12.95 1.74 -4.33
C LYS A 325 14.34 1.48 -3.73
N LEU A 326 15.35 2.31 -4.01
CA LEU A 326 16.70 2.13 -3.46
C LEU A 326 16.66 2.18 -1.91
N GLN A 327 17.31 1.21 -1.25
CA GLN A 327 17.15 0.92 0.20
C GLN A 327 17.84 1.93 1.14
N HIS A 328 17.53 3.21 0.97
CA HIS A 328 18.02 4.31 1.79
C HIS A 328 16.87 5.23 2.24
N ARG A 329 15.71 4.62 2.57
CA ARG A 329 14.44 5.27 2.96
C ARG A 329 14.51 6.31 4.08
N ASN A 330 15.59 6.35 4.87
CA ASN A 330 15.84 7.38 5.88
C ASN A 330 17.21 8.09 5.72
N LEU A 331 17.98 7.81 4.67
CA LEU A 331 19.33 8.38 4.49
C LEU A 331 19.28 9.90 4.33
N ALA A 332 18.46 10.42 3.42
CA ALA A 332 18.32 11.85 3.20
C ALA A 332 17.87 12.61 4.47
N TRP A 333 16.98 12.01 5.28
CA TRP A 333 16.58 12.56 6.57
C TRP A 333 17.69 12.52 7.62
N ASN A 334 18.42 11.41 7.73
CA ASN A 334 19.56 11.28 8.63
C ASN A 334 20.67 12.27 8.26
N LEU A 335 21.05 12.35 6.98
CA LEU A 335 22.05 13.30 6.49
C LEU A 335 21.61 14.76 6.68
N TRP A 336 20.33 15.07 6.52
CA TRP A 336 19.78 16.39 6.82
C TRP A 336 19.87 16.74 8.32
N ARG A 337 19.47 15.81 9.20
CA ARG A 337 19.56 15.96 10.66
C ARG A 337 21.01 16.09 11.14
N ASP A 338 21.92 15.33 10.54
CA ASP A 338 23.34 15.26 10.94
C ASP A 338 24.19 16.34 10.23
N GLU A 339 23.55 17.44 9.79
CA GLU A 339 24.12 18.63 9.13
C GLU A 339 24.98 18.35 7.87
N ARG A 340 24.76 17.20 7.22
CA ARG A 340 25.51 16.68 6.06
C ARG A 340 24.63 16.42 4.82
N PRO A 341 23.69 17.33 4.43
CA PRO A 341 22.79 17.08 3.31
C PRO A 341 23.49 16.91 1.95
N LEU A 342 24.71 17.44 1.80
CA LEU A 342 25.47 17.33 0.54
C LEU A 342 26.13 15.96 0.34
N ASP A 343 26.26 15.15 1.39
CA ASP A 343 26.73 13.76 1.30
C ASP A 343 25.70 12.84 0.61
N LEU A 344 24.54 13.38 0.23
CA LEU A 344 23.55 12.75 -0.66
C LEU A 344 23.94 12.87 -2.14
N MET A 345 24.87 13.78 -2.49
CA MET A 345 25.35 13.99 -3.85
C MET A 345 26.47 13.03 -4.21
N ASP A 346 26.52 12.62 -5.48
CA ASP A 346 27.63 11.85 -6.01
C ASP A 346 28.93 12.69 -5.96
N PRO A 347 30.04 12.20 -5.37
CA PRO A 347 31.31 12.93 -5.32
C PRO A 347 31.88 13.32 -6.70
N THR A 348 31.51 12.61 -7.78
CA THR A 348 31.92 12.98 -9.15
C THR A 348 31.26 14.27 -9.66
N LEU A 349 30.23 14.77 -8.97
CA LEU A 349 29.59 16.06 -9.24
C LEU A 349 30.14 17.19 -8.36
N GLU A 350 31.16 16.96 -7.52
CA GLU A 350 31.69 18.01 -6.66
C GLU A 350 32.26 19.18 -7.49
N GLY A 351 31.72 20.38 -7.25
CA GLY A 351 32.04 21.60 -8.00
C GLY A 351 31.15 21.87 -9.22
N THR A 352 30.31 20.92 -9.67
CA THR A 352 29.41 21.13 -10.81
C THR A 352 28.04 21.70 -10.42
N TYR A 353 27.77 21.90 -9.13
CA TYR A 353 26.49 22.39 -8.61
C TYR A 353 26.67 23.49 -7.55
N SER A 354 25.69 24.38 -7.43
CA SER A 354 25.63 25.33 -6.31
C SER A 354 25.20 24.61 -5.03
N ARG A 355 26.11 24.55 -4.04
CA ARG A 355 25.86 23.91 -2.73
C ARG A 355 24.57 24.42 -2.07
N ASN A 356 24.29 25.72 -2.18
CA ASN A 356 23.10 26.34 -1.60
C ASN A 356 21.80 25.94 -2.33
N GLU A 357 21.85 25.76 -3.64
CA GLU A 357 20.68 25.33 -4.43
C GLU A 357 20.34 23.87 -4.16
N VAL A 358 21.35 22.99 -4.09
CA VAL A 358 21.17 21.59 -3.71
C VAL A 358 20.60 21.45 -2.30
N ILE A 359 21.16 22.15 -1.31
CA ILE A 359 20.62 22.16 0.06
C ILE A 359 19.16 22.63 0.07
N ARG A 360 18.83 23.70 -0.67
CA ARG A 360 17.46 24.22 -0.78
C ARG A 360 16.51 23.21 -1.45
N CYS A 361 16.96 22.51 -2.48
CA CYS A 361 16.17 21.46 -3.14
C CYS A 361 15.93 20.26 -2.21
N ILE A 362 16.92 19.84 -1.42
CA ILE A 362 16.76 18.78 -0.41
C ILE A 362 15.78 19.23 0.70
N HIS A 363 15.88 20.48 1.16
CA HIS A 363 14.94 21.08 2.12
C HIS A 363 13.50 21.03 1.59
N ILE A 364 13.27 21.51 0.37
CA ILE A 364 11.94 21.52 -0.27
C ILE A 364 11.44 20.08 -0.51
N ALA A 365 12.30 19.15 -0.93
CA ALA A 365 11.95 17.75 -1.09
C ALA A 365 11.50 17.11 0.25
N LEU A 366 12.22 17.38 1.34
CA LEU A 366 11.83 16.91 2.68
C LEU A 366 10.50 17.51 3.16
N LEU A 367 10.19 18.76 2.80
CA LEU A 367 8.86 19.36 3.02
C LEU A 367 7.77 18.69 2.17
N CYS A 368 8.09 18.24 0.95
CA CYS A 368 7.12 17.53 0.10
C CYS A 368 6.81 16.10 0.60
N VAL A 369 7.68 15.48 1.40
CA VAL A 369 7.52 14.10 1.92
C VAL A 369 7.27 14.03 3.44
N GLN A 370 6.75 15.10 4.04
CA GLN A 370 6.29 15.10 5.44
C GLN A 370 5.26 13.98 5.67
N ASP A 371 5.26 13.38 6.86
CA ASP A 371 4.29 12.33 7.22
C ASP A 371 2.85 12.82 7.02
N ASP A 372 2.52 13.94 7.66
CA ASP A 372 1.22 14.60 7.54
C ASP A 372 1.05 15.33 6.18
N PRO A 373 0.00 15.04 5.40
CA PRO A 373 -0.31 15.76 4.17
C PRO A 373 -0.55 17.27 4.35
N ASP A 374 -1.14 17.69 5.47
CA ASP A 374 -1.47 19.11 5.70
C ASP A 374 -0.21 19.96 5.97
N ASN A 375 0.88 19.33 6.41
CA ASN A 375 2.22 19.93 6.50
C ASN A 375 3.00 19.92 5.17
N ARG A 376 2.48 19.31 4.08
CA ARG A 376 3.13 19.33 2.76
C ARG A 376 2.78 20.62 2.01
N PRO A 377 3.76 21.33 1.41
CA PRO A 377 3.47 22.51 0.60
C PRO A 377 2.68 22.12 -0.66
N THR A 378 1.66 22.91 -1.01
CA THR A 378 0.93 22.72 -2.28
C THR A 378 1.88 22.86 -3.47
N MET A 379 1.57 22.25 -4.63
CA MET A 379 2.42 22.39 -5.82
C MET A 379 2.66 23.85 -6.25
N ALA A 380 1.69 24.74 -6.02
CA ALA A 380 1.88 26.18 -6.24
C ALA A 380 2.90 26.77 -5.25
N THR A 381 2.82 26.39 -3.97
CA THR A 381 3.80 26.76 -2.94
C THR A 381 5.20 26.23 -3.29
N VAL A 382 5.33 24.97 -3.75
CA VAL A 382 6.60 24.36 -4.17
C VAL A 382 7.23 25.14 -5.33
N VAL A 383 6.45 25.48 -6.36
CA VAL A 383 6.93 26.30 -7.50
C VAL A 383 7.42 27.66 -7.02
N VAL A 384 6.75 28.30 -6.06
CA VAL A 384 7.19 29.58 -5.47
C VAL A 384 8.46 29.40 -4.61
N MET A 385 8.56 28.34 -3.81
CA MET A 385 9.75 28.02 -3.00
C MET A 385 11.01 27.75 -3.85
N LEU A 386 10.85 27.13 -5.02
CA LEU A 386 11.92 26.88 -5.99
C LEU A 386 12.35 28.14 -6.75
N ASN A 387 11.40 28.99 -7.16
CA ASN A 387 11.70 30.16 -8.00
C ASN A 387 12.04 31.45 -7.23
N SER A 388 11.76 31.54 -5.92
CA SER A 388 11.98 32.75 -5.13
C SER A 388 12.82 32.49 -3.89
N TYR A 389 14.08 32.91 -3.93
CA TYR A 389 15.03 32.78 -2.82
C TYR A 389 14.58 33.46 -1.51
N SER A 390 13.77 34.51 -1.62
CA SER A 390 13.27 35.32 -0.49
C SER A 390 12.18 34.64 0.35
N VAL A 391 11.71 33.44 -0.03
CA VAL A 391 10.72 32.69 0.75
C VAL A 391 11.38 31.96 1.92
N THR A 392 10.96 32.29 3.14
CA THR A 392 11.30 31.54 4.36
C THR A 392 10.68 30.14 4.30
N LEU A 393 11.53 29.11 4.35
CA LEU A 393 11.09 27.72 4.43
C LEU A 393 10.89 27.32 5.89
N SER A 394 9.81 26.60 6.20
CA SER A 394 9.62 25.92 7.48
C SER A 394 10.66 24.81 7.67
N LEU A 395 11.02 24.47 8.90
CA LEU A 395 11.91 23.34 9.17
C LEU A 395 11.14 22.02 8.90
N PRO A 396 11.67 21.09 8.08
CA PRO A 396 11.00 19.81 7.84
C PRO A 396 11.04 18.95 9.11
N GLN A 397 9.90 18.32 9.42
CA GLN A 397 9.80 17.29 10.45
C GLN A 397 10.17 15.92 9.87
N GLN A 398 10.18 14.91 10.74
CA GLN A 398 10.57 13.55 10.39
C GLN A 398 9.56 12.89 9.43
N PRO A 399 9.97 12.41 8.23
CA PRO A 399 9.09 11.70 7.30
C PRO A 399 8.55 10.37 7.86
N ALA A 400 7.39 9.95 7.35
CA ALA A 400 6.65 8.74 7.75
C ALA A 400 7.51 7.46 7.86
N PHE A 401 8.55 7.36 7.02
CA PHE A 401 9.35 6.16 6.81
C PHE A 401 10.34 5.86 7.96
N SER A 402 10.40 6.71 8.98
CA SER A 402 11.21 6.49 10.19
C SER A 402 10.55 5.52 11.17
N THR A 403 10.67 4.22 10.88
CA THR A 403 10.25 3.12 11.77
C THR A 403 10.97 3.18 13.12
N ARG A 404 10.35 3.82 14.13
CA ARG A 404 10.86 3.81 15.50
C ARG A 404 10.60 2.45 16.15
N SER A 405 11.51 1.51 15.94
CA SER A 405 11.59 0.30 16.77
C SER A 405 11.61 0.71 18.24
N ARG A 406 10.62 0.25 19.01
CA ARG A 406 10.42 0.64 20.41
C ARG A 406 10.77 -0.49 21.38
N THR A 407 11.89 -1.15 21.12
CA THR A 407 12.62 -1.87 22.17
C THR A 407 13.14 -0.84 23.19
N GLY A 408 12.83 -1.04 24.47
CA GLY A 408 13.44 -0.26 25.57
C GLY A 408 12.62 0.90 26.14
N LEU A 409 11.45 0.61 26.72
CA LEU A 409 10.96 1.29 27.92
C LEU A 409 9.98 0.35 28.65
N ASN A 410 10.16 0.17 29.96
CA ASN A 410 9.46 -0.86 30.72
C ASN A 410 7.97 -0.54 30.92
N PRO A 411 7.07 -1.55 30.90
CA PRO A 411 5.64 -1.33 31.10
C PRO A 411 5.31 -1.01 32.58
N PRO A 412 4.27 -0.19 32.84
CA PRO A 412 3.61 -0.17 34.14
C PRO A 412 3.09 -1.56 34.52
N LYS A 413 3.20 -1.92 35.79
CA LYS A 413 2.82 -3.23 36.32
C LYS A 413 1.31 -3.33 36.58
N PHE A 414 0.74 -4.48 36.22
CA PHE A 414 -0.61 -4.95 36.61
C PHE A 414 -1.76 -4.13 35.98
N LEU A 415 -2.98 -4.66 35.79
CA LEU A 415 -3.60 -5.83 36.42
C LEU A 415 -3.73 -7.07 35.52
N LYS A 416 -3.77 -8.22 36.19
CA LYS A 416 -3.93 -9.57 35.65
C LYS A 416 -5.40 -9.99 35.83
N TRP A 417 -6.04 -10.51 34.79
CA TRP A 417 -7.27 -11.30 34.94
C TRP A 417 -6.92 -12.77 34.75
N ASP A 418 -7.27 -13.59 35.74
CA ASP A 418 -6.86 -14.99 35.81
C ASP A 418 -7.84 -15.93 35.10
N GLU A 419 -7.28 -16.99 34.53
CA GLU A 419 -7.98 -18.07 33.85
C GLU A 419 -8.86 -18.87 34.83
N SER A 420 -10.07 -19.27 34.41
CA SER A 420 -10.86 -20.27 35.14
C SER A 420 -11.75 -21.12 34.22
N THR A 421 -11.18 -22.24 33.76
CA THR A 421 -11.91 -23.28 33.01
C THR A 421 -12.47 -24.36 33.95
N SER A 422 -13.80 -24.59 34.00
CA SER A 422 -14.39 -25.95 34.04
C SER A 422 -15.93 -26.06 34.18
N LYS A 423 -16.52 -26.79 33.22
CA LYS A 423 -17.47 -27.93 33.34
C LYS A 423 -18.68 -27.91 34.32
N SER A 424 -19.86 -28.06 33.69
CA SER A 424 -20.98 -29.00 34.00
C SER A 424 -21.96 -28.79 35.19
N MET A 425 -23.25 -28.97 34.84
CA MET A 425 -24.48 -29.19 35.64
C MET A 425 -24.47 -30.49 36.50
N PRO A 426 -25.43 -30.78 37.43
CA PRO A 426 -26.84 -30.31 37.44
C PRO A 426 -27.57 -29.97 38.79
N VAL A 427 -28.69 -29.24 38.64
CA VAL A 427 -30.03 -29.32 39.32
C VAL A 427 -30.15 -29.88 40.76
N SER A 428 -30.76 -29.10 41.68
CA SER A 428 -31.92 -29.55 42.50
C SER A 428 -32.60 -28.47 43.40
N VAL A 429 -33.94 -28.49 43.40
CA VAL A 429 -34.93 -28.23 44.49
C VAL A 429 -34.86 -26.96 45.38
N ASN A 430 -35.92 -26.15 45.24
CA ASN A 430 -36.66 -25.28 46.19
C ASN A 430 -36.12 -24.95 47.61
N SER A 431 -36.25 -23.67 47.98
CA SER A 431 -37.14 -23.24 49.11
C SER A 431 -37.44 -21.72 49.10
N VAL A 432 -38.57 -21.32 49.68
CA VAL A 432 -39.08 -19.92 49.78
C VAL A 432 -39.75 -19.72 51.15
N SER A 433 -39.48 -18.60 51.84
CA SER A 433 -40.27 -17.96 52.94
C SER A 433 -39.50 -16.71 53.45
N ILE A 434 -40.07 -15.48 53.54
CA ILE A 434 -41.03 -14.92 54.55
C ILE A 434 -40.33 -14.70 55.92
N THR A 435 -40.25 -13.50 56.54
CA THR A 435 -40.62 -12.08 56.21
C THR A 435 -39.52 -11.13 56.80
N GLU A 436 -39.58 -9.84 57.20
CA GLU A 436 -40.54 -8.71 57.43
C GLU A 436 -39.66 -7.39 57.37
N LEU A 437 -40.02 -6.10 57.18
CA LEU A 437 -41.08 -5.17 57.66
C LEU A 437 -41.06 -4.92 59.20
N ASP A 438 -41.17 -3.72 59.78
CA ASP A 438 -41.18 -2.27 59.38
C ASP A 438 -40.91 -1.45 60.70
N PRO A 439 -41.27 -0.16 60.95
CA PRO A 439 -41.35 1.11 60.20
C PRO A 439 -40.30 2.15 60.74
N ARG A 440 -40.22 3.45 60.37
CA ARG A 440 -41.13 4.45 59.77
C ARG A 440 -40.39 5.39 58.82
#